data_AF-A0A957DEH1-F1
#
_entry.id   AF-A0A957DEH1-F1
#
_cell.length_a   1.000
_cell.length_b   1.000
_cell.length_c   1.000
_cell.angle_alpha   90.00
_cell.angle_beta   90.00
_cell.angle_gamma   90.00
#
_symmetry.space_group_name_H-M   'P 1'
#
loop_
_entity.id
_entity.type
_entity.pdbx_description
1 polymer ?
#
loop_
_entity_poly.entity_id
_entity_poly.type
_entity_poly.pdbx_seq_one_letter_code
_entity_poly.pdbx_strand_id
1 'polypeptide(L)' 'MAEILYKELSYQVVGAAMEVHRLLGGGFLEKVYQVSLAHELRLRQVPHEQYKVLPVYY' A
#
# COMPACT_ATOMS: atom_id res chain seq x y z
N MET A 1 20.30 7.78 12.10
CA MET A 1 19.02 7.48 11.41
C MET A 1 19.39 7.02 10.01
N ALA A 2 18.86 5.89 9.54
CA ALA A 2 19.19 5.40 8.20
C ALA A 2 18.62 6.35 7.12
N GLU A 3 19.38 6.57 6.05
CA GLU A 3 18.93 7.35 4.90
C GLU A 3 17.90 6.53 4.09
N ILE A 4 16.73 7.13 3.82
CA ILE A 4 15.67 6.48 3.04
C ILE A 4 15.94 6.74 1.56
N LEU A 5 16.24 5.68 0.80
CA LEU A 5 16.59 5.74 -0.63
C LEU A 5 15.55 6.48 -1.49
N TYR A 6 14.26 6.24 -1.24
CA TYR A 6 13.15 6.90 -1.93
C TYR A 6 12.23 7.58 -0.93
N LYS A 7 12.71 8.68 -0.34
CA LYS A 7 12.03 9.36 0.76
C LYS A 7 10.60 9.79 0.42
N GLU A 8 10.40 10.44 -0.72
CA GLU A 8 9.10 10.97 -1.16
C GLU A 8 8.10 9.84 -1.45
N LEU A 9 8.53 8.84 -2.23
CA LEU A 9 7.69 7.67 -2.54
C LEU A 9 7.32 6.90 -1.28
N SER A 10 8.28 6.73 -0.36
CA SER A 10 8.06 6.06 0.92
C SER A 10 6.99 6.77 1.74
N TYR A 11 7.04 8.11 1.84
CA TYR A 11 6.00 8.87 2.51
C TYR A 11 4.64 8.78 1.83
N GLN A 12 4.59 8.75 0.49
CA GLN A 12 3.33 8.57 -0.25
C GLN A 12 2.69 7.21 0.03
N VAL A 13 3.47 6.12 -0.02
CA VAL A 13 2.99 4.75 0.20
C VAL A 13 2.56 4.56 1.66
N VAL A 14 3.38 4.99 2.62
CA VAL A 14 3.04 4.90 4.05
C VAL A 14 1.81 5.76 4.35
N GLY A 15 1.76 6.99 3.83
CA GLY A 15 0.60 7.86 3.99
C GLY A 15 -0.70 7.28 3.42
N ALA A 16 -0.61 6.55 2.31
CA ALA A 16 -1.75 5.82 1.75
C ALA A 16 -2.24 4.71 2.70
N ALA A 17 -1.31 3.90 3.21
CA ALA A 17 -1.64 2.84 4.17
C ALA A 17 -2.22 3.40 5.48
N MET A 18 -1.70 4.52 5.97
CA MET A 18 -2.23 5.20 7.16
C MET A 18 -3.64 5.70 6.94
N GLU A 19 -3.96 6.24 5.77
CA GLU A 19 -5.32 6.71 5.45
C GLU A 19 -6.32 5.56 5.38
N VAL A 20 -5.93 4.44 4.75
CA VAL A 20 -6.74 3.22 4.75
C VAL A 20 -6.99 2.72 6.18
N HIS A 21 -5.95 2.67 7.01
CA HIS A 21 -6.10 2.27 8.42
C HIS A 21 -6.98 3.23 9.21
N ARG A 22 -6.87 4.55 8.97
CA ARG A 22 -7.69 5.58 9.62
C ARG A 22 -9.18 5.41 9.31
N LEU A 23 -9.50 5.04 8.05
CA LEU A 23 -10.88 4.89 7.59
C LEU A 23 -11.50 3.53 7.94
N LEU A 24 -10.72 2.44 7.82
CA LEU A 24 -11.23 1.08 8.01
C LEU A 24 -10.96 0.51 9.40
N GLY A 25 -9.90 0.94 10.07
CA GLY A 25 -9.43 0.31 11.31
C GLY A 25 -8.99 -1.14 11.11
N GLY A 26 -9.13 -1.95 12.15
CA GLY A 26 -8.84 -3.39 12.17
C GLY A 26 -10.08 -4.26 12.00
N GLY A 27 -9.91 -5.51 11.56
CA GLY A 27 -10.96 -6.55 11.61
C GLY A 27 -11.48 -7.04 10.25
N PHE A 28 -10.93 -6.53 9.14
CA PHE A 28 -11.30 -6.98 7.80
C PHE A 28 -10.35 -8.05 7.25
N LEU A 29 -10.80 -8.74 6.20
CA LEU A 29 -9.96 -9.66 5.43
C LEU A 29 -8.88 -8.90 4.67
N GLU A 30 -7.74 -9.56 4.43
CA GLU A 30 -6.62 -9.01 3.65
C GLU A 30 -7.07 -8.40 2.31
N LYS A 31 -7.96 -9.07 1.58
CA LYS A 31 -8.51 -8.58 0.30
C LYS A 31 -9.16 -7.20 0.41
N VAL A 32 -9.79 -6.86 1.54
CA VAL A 32 -10.37 -5.54 1.75
C VAL A 32 -9.26 -4.49 1.84
N TYR A 33 -8.22 -4.75 2.63
CA TYR A 33 -7.07 -3.85 2.72
C TYR A 33 -6.34 -3.71 1.39
N GLN A 34 -6.17 -4.79 0.64
CA GLN A 34 -5.54 -4.77 -0.68
C GLN A 34 -6.29 -3.84 -1.63
N VAL A 35 -7.61 -4.01 -1.76
CA VAL A 35 -8.46 -3.19 -2.66
C VAL A 35 -8.48 -1.73 -2.21
N SER A 36 -8.57 -1.47 -0.90
CA SER A 36 -8.58 -0.11 -0.35
C SER A 36 -7.24 0.60 -0.53
N LEU A 37 -6.12 -0.10 -0.32
CA LEU A 37 -4.79 0.47 -0.56
C LEU A 37 -4.56 0.76 -2.04
N ALA A 38 -4.96 -0.15 -2.94
CA ALA A 38 -4.89 0.10 -4.37
C ALA A 38 -5.74 1.31 -4.79
N HIS A 39 -6.93 1.46 -4.20
CA HIS A 39 -7.78 2.64 -4.42
C HIS A 39 -7.07 3.93 -3.99
N GLU A 40 -6.48 3.95 -2.80
CA GLU A 40 -5.78 5.12 -2.25
C GLU A 40 -4.52 5.47 -3.05
N LEU A 41 -3.73 4.46 -3.47
CA LEU A 41 -2.57 4.65 -4.33
C LEU A 41 -2.96 5.23 -5.70
N ARG A 42 -4.10 4.79 -6.26
CA ARG A 42 -4.65 5.34 -7.50
C ARG A 42 -5.04 6.82 -7.34
N LEU A 43 -5.70 7.20 -6.25
CA LEU A 43 -6.04 8.60 -5.96
C LEU A 43 -4.80 9.49 -5.87
N ARG A 44 -3.72 8.95 -5.29
CA ARG A 44 -2.42 9.63 -5.15
C ARG A 44 -1.54 9.54 -6.40
N GLN A 45 -2.04 8.94 -7.47
CA GLN A 45 -1.32 8.74 -8.74
C GLN A 45 0.01 7.97 -8.56
N VAL A 46 0.09 7.08 -7.57
CA VAL A 46 1.25 6.22 -7.35
C VAL A 46 1.10 4.97 -8.23
N PRO A 47 2.05 4.72 -9.16
CA PRO A 47 2.03 3.52 -9.99
C PRO A 47 2.11 2.26 -9.13
N HIS A 48 1.20 1.30 -9.36
CA HIS A 48 1.16 0.05 -8.63
C HIS A 48 0.52 -1.05 -9.48
N GLU A 49 0.81 -2.29 -9.13
CA GLU A 49 0.26 -3.50 -9.75
C GLU A 49 -0.37 -4.36 -8.66
N GLN A 50 -1.60 -4.82 -8.88
CA GLN A 50 -2.28 -5.76 -7.98
C GLN A 50 -2.08 -7.18 -8.49
N TYR A 51 -2.05 -8.14 -7.57
CA TYR A 51 -1.95 -9.57 -7.91
C TYR A 51 -0.75 -9.92 -8.80
N LYS A 52 0.38 -9.22 -8.60
CA LYS A 52 1.62 -9.55 -9.32
C LYS A 52 1.98 -11.01 -9.05
N VAL A 53 2.09 -11.81 -10.11
CA VAL A 53 2.48 -13.22 -10.00
C VAL A 53 3.92 -13.27 -9.49
N LEU A 54 4.11 -13.89 -8.32
CA LEU A 54 5.43 -14.13 -7.75
C LEU A 54 5.79 -15.60 -7.94
N PRO A 55 7.01 -15.92 -8.42
CA PRO A 55 7.46 -17.29 -8.51
C PRO A 55 7.57 -17.89 -7.10
N VAL A 56 6.95 -19.06 -6.91
CA VAL A 56 7.04 -19.81 -5.65
C VAL A 56 8.05 -20.93 -5.83
N TYR A 57 9.08 -20.91 -5.00
CA TYR A 57 10.05 -22.00 -4.86
C TYR A 57 9.73 -22.73 -3.55
N TYR A 58 9.69 -24.06 -3.60
CA TYR A 58 9.51 -24.92 -2.44
C TYR A 58 10.79 -25.71 -2.19
#